data_AF-A0AAJ0DAQ8-F1
#
_entry.id   AF-A0AAJ0DAQ8-F1
#
_cell.length_a   1.000
_cell.length_b   1.000
_cell.length_c   1.000
_cell.angle_alpha   90.00
_cell.angle_beta   90.00
_cell.angle_gamma   90.00
#
_symmetry.space_group_name_H-M   'P 1'
#
loop_
_entity.id
_entity.type
_entity.pdbx_description
1 polymer ?
#
loop_
_entity_poly.entity_id
_entity_poly.type
_entity_poly.pdbx_seq_one_letter_code
_entity_poly.pdbx_strand_id
1 'polypeptide(L)'
;MLGKTWEFGSQNNLRLVLSKELWIRLENYFDAVRLSQEAANRIRTAVTLAPERKDFRDRWFFKDATRFARVAKQRFREDGLLLPFGHPRDRFTVPNPALFRSSNSWAMEDRSDPLDGWPLWKIHHWPNPAKEDLYGKLFAYRRHQFTAFIAKLRTGSGFKFEMRCVDAMKLPEYLDKDQYTRIEVSNISDVGYAGIRNTLAALMPLLQNPWINPHATLISLFLNAVMEMVHTRREGNSLPNMDRLLKYLPSPNLMKLVQENSADTLRLWDARTLVMDAERYFQE
;
A
#
# COMPACT_ATOMS: atom_id res chain seq x y z
N MET A 1 9.43 -0.42 27.80
CA MET A 1 8.99 0.47 26.69
C MET A 1 8.80 1.88 27.22
N LEU A 2 9.02 2.91 26.42
CA LEU A 2 8.83 4.31 26.78
C LEU A 2 7.75 4.92 25.89
N GLY A 3 6.78 5.63 26.49
CA GLY A 3 5.67 6.24 25.78
C GLY A 3 5.71 7.76 25.84
N LYS A 4 5.45 8.42 24.70
CA LYS A 4 5.23 9.87 24.63
C LYS A 4 3.83 10.12 24.09
N THR A 5 3.11 11.04 24.73
CA THR A 5 1.77 11.46 24.32
C THR A 5 1.82 12.90 23.84
N TRP A 6 1.23 13.16 22.67
CA TRP A 6 0.97 14.49 22.15
C TRP A 6 -0.53 14.73 22.14
N GLU A 7 -0.94 15.88 22.64
CA GLU A 7 -2.33 16.33 22.61
C GLU A 7 -2.54 17.25 21.42
N PHE A 8 -3.69 17.12 20.75
CA PHE A 8 -4.06 17.99 19.65
C PHE A 8 -5.57 18.22 19.61
N GLY A 9 -5.98 19.45 19.33
CA GLY A 9 -7.36 19.87 19.61
C GLY A 9 -7.64 19.85 21.11
N SER A 10 -8.91 19.88 21.51
CA SER A 10 -9.30 19.94 22.93
C SER A 10 -9.30 18.58 23.63
N GLN A 11 -9.44 17.47 22.90
CA GLN A 11 -9.68 16.15 23.49
C GLN A 11 -9.03 14.97 22.76
N ASN A 12 -8.24 15.22 21.70
CA ASN A 12 -7.58 14.14 20.96
C ASN A 12 -6.14 13.98 21.42
N ASN A 13 -5.64 12.75 21.37
CA ASN A 13 -4.23 12.49 21.65
C ASN A 13 -3.66 11.40 20.74
N LEU A 14 -2.35 11.47 20.58
CA LEU A 14 -1.54 10.45 19.94
C LEU A 14 -0.50 9.99 20.96
N ARG A 15 -0.46 8.69 21.25
CA ARG A 15 0.57 8.05 22.06
C ARG A 15 1.45 7.18 21.18
N LEU A 16 2.75 7.44 21.19
CA LEU A 16 3.76 6.59 20.55
C LEU A 16 4.54 5.86 21.64
N VAL A 17 4.65 4.54 21.53
CA VAL A 17 5.34 3.67 22.48
C VAL A 17 6.44 2.90 21.74
N LEU A 18 7.70 3.19 22.08
CA LEU A 18 8.88 2.58 21.47
C LEU A 18 9.85 2.04 22.54
N SER A 19 10.78 1.18 22.13
CA SER A 19 11.94 0.85 22.95
C SER A 19 12.89 2.06 23.04
N LYS A 20 13.77 2.09 24.04
CA LYS A 20 14.75 3.18 24.18
C LYS A 20 15.62 3.32 22.93
N GLU A 21 16.04 2.19 22.37
CA GLU A 21 16.84 2.16 21.14
C GLU A 21 16.09 2.75 19.94
N LEU A 22 14.81 2.41 19.77
CA LEU A 22 13.99 2.93 18.69
C LEU A 22 13.71 4.44 18.82
N TRP A 23 13.60 4.97 20.05
CA TRP A 23 13.52 6.42 20.26
C TRP A 23 14.78 7.15 19.78
N ILE A 24 15.97 6.64 20.14
CA ILE A 24 17.26 7.20 19.69
C ILE A 24 17.37 7.11 18.16
N ARG A 25 16.96 5.98 17.56
CA ARG A 25 16.93 5.82 16.11
C ARG A 25 15.98 6.81 15.44
N LEU A 26 14.79 7.03 15.99
CA LEU A 26 13.80 7.97 15.45
C LEU A 26 14.33 9.41 15.42
N GLU A 27 14.98 9.84 16.50
CA GLU A 27 15.62 11.17 16.58
C GLU A 27 16.69 11.31 15.50
N ASN A 28 17.63 10.37 15.43
CA ASN A 28 18.67 10.34 14.41
C ASN A 28 18.11 10.29 12.97
N TYR A 29 16.97 9.62 12.77
CA TYR A 29 16.36 9.47 11.46
C TYR A 29 15.94 10.83 10.86
N PHE A 30 15.44 11.75 11.69
CA PHE A 30 15.03 13.07 11.22
C PHE A 30 16.18 14.09 11.18
N ASP A 31 17.18 13.96 12.05
CA ASP A 31 18.33 14.87 12.08
C ASP A 31 19.35 14.58 10.95
N ALA A 32 19.46 13.33 10.50
CA ALA A 32 20.50 12.89 9.56
C ALA A 32 20.27 13.28 8.09
N VAL A 33 19.05 13.70 7.70
CA VAL A 33 18.70 13.94 6.29
C VAL A 33 18.55 15.45 6.01
N ARG A 34 19.69 16.14 5.90
CA ARG A 34 19.77 17.49 5.30
C ARG A 34 20.30 17.38 3.86
N LEU A 35 19.46 16.88 2.97
CA LEU A 35 19.81 16.74 1.55
C LEU A 35 19.42 18.01 0.77
N SER A 36 20.29 18.42 -0.16
CA SER A 36 19.89 19.38 -1.19
C SER A 36 18.90 18.73 -2.15
N GLN A 37 18.15 19.55 -2.90
CA GLN A 37 17.23 19.06 -3.93
C GLN A 37 17.96 18.19 -4.97
N GLU A 38 19.16 18.61 -5.38
CA GLU A 38 19.98 17.92 -6.39
C GLU A 38 20.47 16.57 -5.87
N ALA A 39 20.94 16.52 -4.63
CA ALA A 39 21.40 15.29 -4.00
C ALA A 39 20.24 14.29 -3.85
N ALA A 40 19.09 14.75 -3.33
CA ALA A 40 17.89 13.95 -3.19
C ALA A 40 17.39 13.40 -4.54
N ASN A 41 17.38 14.23 -5.58
CA ASN A 41 17.01 13.80 -6.93
C ASN A 41 17.96 12.75 -7.47
N ARG A 42 19.28 12.93 -7.32
CA ARG A 42 20.29 11.97 -7.77
C ARG A 42 20.12 10.61 -7.09
N ILE A 43 19.95 10.59 -5.77
CA ILE A 43 19.75 9.34 -5.00
C ILE A 43 18.47 8.63 -5.44
N ARG A 44 17.38 9.38 -5.62
CA ARG A 44 16.10 8.80 -6.04
C ARG A 44 16.14 8.27 -7.47
N THR A 45 16.72 9.01 -8.43
CA THR A 45 16.78 8.58 -9.83
C THR A 45 17.77 7.44 -10.05
N ALA A 46 18.82 7.33 -9.22
CA ALA A 46 19.69 6.16 -9.20
C ALA A 46 18.94 4.85 -8.90
N VAL A 47 17.79 4.91 -8.21
CA VAL A 47 16.91 3.75 -7.99
C VAL A 47 15.79 3.69 -9.03
N THR A 48 15.00 4.76 -9.13
CA THR A 48 13.77 4.77 -9.94
C THR A 48 14.01 4.81 -11.45
N LEU A 49 15.19 5.25 -11.90
CA LEU A 49 15.59 5.36 -13.30
C LEU A 49 16.92 4.63 -13.62
N ALA A 50 17.36 3.73 -12.73
CA ALA A 50 18.57 2.91 -12.92
C ALA A 50 18.65 2.34 -14.35
N PRO A 51 19.76 2.52 -15.10
CA PRO A 51 19.88 2.02 -16.48
C PRO A 51 19.62 0.52 -16.59
N GLU A 52 20.07 -0.25 -15.61
CA GLU A 52 19.96 -1.72 -15.54
C GLU A 52 18.51 -2.19 -15.39
N ARG A 53 17.61 -1.29 -14.93
CA ARG A 53 16.18 -1.57 -14.75
C ARG A 53 15.32 -1.06 -15.90
N LYS A 54 15.91 -0.57 -17.00
CA LYS A 54 15.17 -0.05 -18.15
C LYS A 54 14.17 -1.06 -18.72
N ASP A 55 14.61 -2.28 -18.98
CA ASP A 55 13.75 -3.32 -19.53
C ASP A 55 12.54 -3.63 -18.64
N PHE A 56 12.73 -3.66 -17.32
CA PHE A 56 11.61 -3.81 -16.37
C PHE A 56 10.61 -2.65 -16.47
N ARG A 57 11.10 -1.41 -16.53
CA ARG A 57 10.24 -0.22 -16.68
C ARG A 57 9.45 -0.24 -17.99
N ASP A 58 10.11 -0.57 -19.09
CA ASP A 58 9.47 -0.65 -20.41
C ASP A 58 8.37 -1.72 -20.40
N ARG A 59 8.62 -2.89 -19.80
CA ARG A 59 7.61 -3.94 -19.60
C ARG A 59 6.43 -3.49 -18.73
N TRP A 60 6.67 -2.71 -17.68
CA TRP A 60 5.59 -2.16 -16.85
C TRP A 60 4.72 -1.17 -17.65
N PHE A 61 5.34 -0.24 -18.37
CA PHE A 61 4.62 0.76 -19.17
C PHE A 61 3.92 0.15 -20.38
N PHE A 62 4.51 -0.88 -20.99
CA PHE A 62 3.90 -1.59 -22.11
C PHE A 62 2.49 -2.09 -21.77
N LYS A 63 2.29 -2.53 -20.52
CA LYS A 63 1.02 -3.03 -19.98
C LYS A 63 0.09 -1.95 -19.45
N ASP A 64 0.47 -0.67 -19.43
CA ASP A 64 -0.47 0.37 -18.98
C ASP A 64 -1.66 0.51 -19.94
N ALA A 65 -2.86 0.68 -19.36
CA ALA A 65 -4.12 0.76 -20.12
C ALA A 65 -4.16 1.97 -21.06
N THR A 66 -3.53 3.10 -20.69
CA THR A 66 -3.47 4.29 -21.54
C THR A 66 -2.04 4.81 -21.68
N ARG A 67 -1.75 5.46 -22.81
CA ARG A 67 -0.47 6.15 -23.02
C ARG A 67 -0.25 7.31 -22.05
N PHE A 68 -1.33 7.94 -21.57
CA PHE A 68 -1.25 9.09 -20.68
C PHE A 68 -0.83 8.70 -19.26
N ALA A 69 -1.23 7.50 -18.80
CA ALA A 69 -0.75 6.95 -17.54
C ALA A 69 0.78 6.79 -17.53
N ARG A 70 1.37 6.36 -18.65
CA ARG A 70 2.83 6.19 -18.81
C ARG A 70 3.57 7.51 -18.63
N VAL A 71 3.03 8.59 -19.20
CA VAL A 71 3.61 9.94 -19.10
C VAL A 71 3.58 10.43 -17.64
N ALA A 72 2.48 10.22 -16.93
CA ALA A 72 2.38 10.57 -15.51
C ALA A 72 3.35 9.77 -14.63
N LYS A 73 3.43 8.45 -14.86
CA LYS A 73 4.36 7.55 -14.16
C LYS A 73 5.81 7.95 -14.40
N GLN A 74 6.20 8.16 -15.66
CA GLN A 74 7.56 8.56 -16.02
C GLN A 74 7.95 9.86 -15.33
N ARG A 75 7.08 10.88 -15.37
CA ARG A 75 7.37 12.16 -14.72
C ARG A 75 7.54 12.03 -13.21
N PHE A 76 6.71 11.23 -12.55
CA PHE A 76 6.89 10.93 -11.13
C PHE A 76 8.19 10.18 -10.84
N ARG A 77 8.65 9.30 -11.74
CA ARG A 77 9.97 8.65 -11.61
C ARG A 77 11.12 9.64 -11.83
N GLU A 78 10.90 10.71 -12.57
CA GLU A 78 11.92 11.74 -12.82
C GLU A 78 12.06 12.71 -11.66
N ASP A 79 10.98 13.12 -11.00
CA ASP A 79 11.00 14.16 -9.96
C ASP A 79 10.46 13.74 -8.58
N GLY A 80 9.73 12.63 -8.47
CA GLY A 80 9.15 12.14 -7.22
C GLY A 80 7.90 12.89 -6.74
N LEU A 81 7.33 13.77 -7.55
CA LEU A 81 6.24 14.66 -7.15
C LEU A 81 4.88 14.16 -7.67
N LEU A 82 3.98 13.84 -6.74
CA LEU A 82 2.57 13.56 -7.03
C LEU A 82 1.80 14.88 -7.14
N LEU A 83 1.70 15.40 -8.35
CA LEU A 83 1.02 16.66 -8.67
C LEU A 83 0.22 16.52 -9.97
N PRO A 84 -0.83 17.33 -10.17
CA PRO A 84 -1.44 17.48 -11.49
C PRO A 84 -0.40 17.83 -12.55
N PHE A 85 -0.61 17.35 -13.78
CA PHE A 85 0.40 17.43 -14.83
C PHE A 85 0.79 18.89 -15.15
N GLY A 86 -0.16 19.82 -15.16
CA GLY A 86 0.13 21.25 -15.40
C GLY A 86 0.69 22.02 -14.20
N HIS A 87 0.83 21.42 -13.02
CA HIS A 87 1.21 22.14 -11.81
C HIS A 87 2.70 22.53 -11.81
N PRO A 88 3.08 23.76 -11.39
CA PRO A 88 4.47 24.16 -11.20
C PRO A 88 5.22 23.22 -10.25
N ARG A 89 6.47 22.88 -10.58
CA ARG A 89 7.28 21.89 -9.84
C ARG A 89 8.56 22.47 -9.24
N ASP A 90 8.98 23.62 -9.75
CA ASP A 90 10.12 24.42 -9.30
C ASP A 90 10.04 24.80 -7.82
N ARG A 91 8.83 24.89 -7.26
CA ARG A 91 8.60 25.24 -5.84
C ARG A 91 8.82 24.10 -4.85
N PHE A 92 9.00 22.86 -5.33
CA PHE A 92 9.16 21.68 -4.47
C PHE A 92 10.65 21.33 -4.34
N THR A 93 11.37 22.14 -3.55
CA THR A 93 12.83 22.05 -3.42
C THR A 93 13.30 21.35 -2.14
N VAL A 94 12.41 21.16 -1.16
CA VAL A 94 12.74 20.56 0.13
C VAL A 94 12.45 19.05 0.08
N PRO A 95 13.46 18.17 0.19
CA PRO A 95 13.24 16.73 0.24
C PRO A 95 12.46 16.32 1.49
N ASN A 96 11.58 15.31 1.37
CA ASN A 96 10.92 14.72 2.53
C ASN A 96 11.89 13.74 3.22
N PRO A 97 12.40 14.05 4.43
CA PRO A 97 13.37 13.19 5.12
C PRO A 97 12.81 11.79 5.38
N ALA A 98 11.49 11.63 5.48
CA ALA A 98 10.86 10.32 5.70
C ALA A 98 11.10 9.31 4.56
N LEU A 99 11.42 9.79 3.35
CA LEU A 99 11.64 8.96 2.16
C LEU A 99 13.11 8.55 1.97
N PHE A 100 14.00 8.98 2.85
CA PHE A 100 15.44 8.67 2.80
C PHE A 100 15.85 7.95 4.07
N ARG A 101 16.38 6.72 3.94
CA ARG A 101 16.82 5.92 5.10
C ARG A 101 18.13 6.42 5.69
N SER A 102 18.92 7.08 4.85
CA SER A 102 20.18 7.74 5.17
C SER A 102 20.43 8.84 4.15
N SER A 103 21.49 9.64 4.33
CA SER A 103 21.92 10.65 3.34
C SER A 103 22.22 10.08 1.95
N ASN A 104 22.31 8.75 1.80
CA ASN A 104 22.65 8.10 0.53
C ASN A 104 21.64 7.04 0.07
N SER A 105 20.50 6.87 0.75
CA SER A 105 19.59 5.76 0.47
C SER A 105 18.14 6.21 0.32
N TRP A 106 17.55 5.87 -0.83
CA TRP A 106 16.12 5.94 -1.07
C TRP A 106 15.38 4.80 -0.35
N ALA A 107 14.22 5.08 0.23
CA ALA A 107 13.50 4.10 1.04
C ALA A 107 12.57 3.15 0.25
N MET A 108 12.11 3.56 -0.94
CA MET A 108 11.12 2.85 -1.73
C MET A 108 11.76 1.99 -2.83
N GLU A 109 11.03 0.99 -3.31
CA GLU A 109 11.47 0.14 -4.43
C GLU A 109 11.41 0.92 -5.75
N ASP A 110 12.13 0.42 -6.75
CA ASP A 110 12.14 1.02 -8.08
C ASP A 110 10.80 0.91 -8.80
N ARG A 111 9.97 -0.08 -8.43
CA ARG A 111 8.62 -0.25 -9.01
C ARG A 111 7.52 0.54 -8.30
N SER A 112 7.76 1.07 -7.10
CA SER A 112 6.72 1.71 -6.27
C SER A 112 5.94 2.79 -7.03
N ASP A 113 4.62 2.76 -6.91
CA ASP A 113 3.70 3.67 -7.59
C ASP A 113 2.78 4.34 -6.57
N PRO A 114 2.56 5.67 -6.62
CA PRO A 114 1.67 6.36 -5.67
C PRO A 114 0.19 5.96 -5.80
N LEU A 115 -0.19 5.27 -6.88
CA LEU A 115 -1.51 4.64 -7.01
C LEU A 115 -1.67 3.40 -6.13
N ASP A 116 -0.56 2.76 -5.72
CA ASP A 116 -0.59 1.58 -4.86
C ASP A 116 -1.27 1.92 -3.52
N GLY A 117 -2.20 1.07 -3.11
CA GLY A 117 -2.97 1.26 -1.87
C GLY A 117 -4.21 2.15 -2.00
N TRP A 118 -4.56 2.59 -3.20
CA TRP A 118 -5.77 3.39 -3.44
C TRP A 118 -6.74 2.73 -4.43
N PRO A 119 -8.07 2.94 -4.28
CA PRO A 119 -9.06 2.32 -5.15
C PRO A 119 -9.00 2.93 -6.56
N LEU A 120 -8.30 2.26 -7.48
CA LEU A 120 -8.06 2.71 -8.85
C LEU A 120 -9.36 3.11 -9.57
N TRP A 121 -10.43 2.34 -9.40
CA TRP A 121 -11.72 2.66 -10.01
C TRP A 121 -12.26 4.03 -9.55
N LYS A 122 -12.13 4.39 -8.27
CA LYS A 122 -12.54 5.71 -7.77
C LYS A 122 -11.65 6.81 -8.35
N ILE A 123 -10.34 6.54 -8.44
CA ILE A 123 -9.37 7.50 -8.99
C ILE A 123 -9.69 7.79 -10.45
N HIS A 124 -9.91 6.75 -11.27
CA HIS A 124 -10.24 6.91 -12.69
C HIS A 124 -11.50 7.75 -12.92
N HIS A 125 -12.51 7.58 -12.07
CA HIS A 125 -13.78 8.31 -12.16
C HIS A 125 -13.79 9.63 -11.35
N TRP A 126 -12.67 9.99 -10.72
CA TRP A 126 -12.61 11.21 -9.93
C TRP A 126 -12.72 12.46 -10.81
N PRO A 127 -13.57 13.45 -10.46
CA PRO A 127 -13.71 14.68 -11.23
C PRO A 127 -12.38 15.43 -11.36
N ASN A 128 -11.96 15.72 -12.60
CA ASN A 128 -10.78 16.53 -12.90
C ASN A 128 -10.93 17.17 -14.30
N PRO A 129 -10.62 18.47 -14.45
CA PRO A 129 -10.61 19.13 -15.76
C PRO A 129 -9.75 18.41 -16.80
N ALA A 130 -8.60 17.87 -16.39
CA ALA A 130 -7.74 17.05 -17.23
C ALA A 130 -8.14 15.57 -17.11
N LYS A 131 -9.03 15.12 -18.02
CA LYS A 131 -9.62 13.76 -17.98
C LYS A 131 -8.58 12.63 -18.00
N GLU A 132 -7.44 12.85 -18.65
CA GLU A 132 -6.37 11.86 -18.78
C GLU A 132 -5.24 12.02 -17.73
N ASP A 133 -5.33 13.01 -16.85
CA ASP A 133 -4.34 13.25 -15.80
C ASP A 133 -4.60 12.33 -14.59
N LEU A 134 -4.17 11.07 -14.71
CA LEU A 134 -4.36 10.05 -13.69
C LEU A 134 -3.77 10.46 -12.32
N TYR A 135 -2.59 11.08 -12.32
CA TYR A 135 -1.91 11.50 -11.09
C TYR A 135 -2.49 12.79 -10.53
N GLY A 136 -2.98 13.70 -11.37
CA GLY A 136 -3.80 14.83 -10.94
C GLY A 136 -5.12 14.39 -10.30
N LYS A 137 -5.79 13.37 -10.84
CA LYS A 137 -6.96 12.75 -10.21
C LYS A 137 -6.62 12.14 -8.86
N LEU A 138 -5.53 11.37 -8.77
CA LEU A 138 -5.04 10.82 -7.51
C LEU A 138 -4.73 11.93 -6.49
N PHE A 139 -4.06 13.00 -6.91
CA PHE A 139 -3.75 14.16 -6.06
C PHE A 139 -5.02 14.79 -5.49
N ALA A 140 -6.01 15.07 -6.35
CA ALA A 140 -7.27 15.68 -5.95
C ALA A 140 -8.05 14.76 -4.98
N TYR A 141 -8.10 13.46 -5.29
CA TYR A 141 -8.72 12.45 -4.42
C TYR A 141 -8.07 12.40 -3.04
N ARG A 142 -6.73 12.30 -2.98
CA ARG A 142 -5.98 12.26 -1.71
C ARG A 142 -6.17 13.54 -0.90
N ARG A 143 -6.12 14.70 -1.56
CA ARG A 143 -6.39 15.99 -0.91
C ARG A 143 -7.78 16.00 -0.27
N HIS A 144 -8.80 15.55 -1.00
CA HIS A 144 -10.16 15.44 -0.47
C HIS A 144 -10.22 14.51 0.75
N GLN A 145 -9.63 13.31 0.67
CA GLN A 145 -9.60 12.35 1.78
C GLN A 145 -8.92 12.93 3.03
N PHE A 146 -7.74 13.53 2.87
CA PHE A 146 -7.00 14.11 4.00
C PHE A 146 -7.70 15.34 4.58
N THR A 147 -8.29 16.20 3.75
CA THR A 147 -9.10 17.32 4.24
C THR A 147 -10.32 16.84 5.02
N ALA A 148 -11.04 15.82 4.52
CA ALA A 148 -12.18 15.24 5.22
C ALA A 148 -11.75 14.59 6.56
N PHE A 149 -10.63 13.87 6.57
CA PHE A 149 -10.08 13.29 7.79
C PHE A 149 -9.70 14.36 8.82
N ILE A 150 -8.96 15.40 8.42
CA ILE A 150 -8.59 16.51 9.30
C ILE A 150 -9.83 17.25 9.81
N ALA A 151 -10.84 17.47 8.95
CA ALA A 151 -12.10 18.08 9.36
C ALA A 151 -12.78 17.22 10.43
N LYS A 152 -12.85 15.90 10.24
CA LYS A 152 -13.39 14.96 11.24
C LYS A 152 -12.62 14.99 12.55
N LEU A 153 -11.29 15.09 12.51
CA LEU A 153 -10.47 15.24 13.73
C LEU A 153 -10.73 16.55 14.47
N ARG A 154 -11.11 17.61 13.75
CA ARG A 154 -11.40 18.93 14.34
C ARG A 154 -12.81 19.02 14.91
N THR A 155 -13.79 18.43 14.24
CA THR A 155 -15.21 18.50 14.64
C THR A 155 -15.62 17.37 15.58
N GLY A 156 -15.00 16.20 15.47
CA GLY A 156 -15.17 15.10 16.39
C GLY A 156 -14.30 15.26 17.63
N SER A 157 -14.75 14.65 18.73
CA SER A 157 -14.07 14.68 20.02
C SER A 157 -13.62 13.29 20.46
N GLY A 158 -12.47 13.24 21.16
CA GLY A 158 -12.04 12.06 21.91
C GLY A 158 -11.28 11.00 21.11
N PHE A 159 -10.70 11.33 19.96
CA PHE A 159 -9.86 10.39 19.22
C PHE A 159 -8.56 10.12 20.00
N LYS A 160 -8.33 8.85 20.37
CA LYS A 160 -7.11 8.38 21.02
C LYS A 160 -6.39 7.42 20.08
N PHE A 161 -5.25 7.85 19.56
CA PHE A 161 -4.39 7.01 18.74
C PHE A 161 -3.27 6.46 19.60
N GLU A 162 -3.05 5.14 19.57
CA GLU A 162 -1.88 4.52 20.18
C GLU A 162 -1.11 3.74 19.11
N MET A 163 0.18 4.03 18.99
CA MET A 163 1.10 3.36 18.07
C MET A 163 2.19 2.66 18.88
N ARG A 164 2.39 1.38 18.61
CA ARG A 164 3.45 0.56 19.20
C ARG A 164 4.31 -0.05 18.11
N CYS A 165 5.63 -0.03 18.29
CA CYS A 165 6.55 -0.76 17.43
C CYS A 165 7.05 -2.00 18.19
N VAL A 166 6.26 -3.06 18.15
CA VAL A 166 6.54 -4.36 18.76
C VAL A 166 6.07 -5.46 17.83
N ASP A 167 6.63 -6.66 18.01
CA ASP A 167 6.11 -7.87 17.38
C ASP A 167 4.62 -8.04 17.74
N ALA A 168 3.77 -8.25 16.72
CA ALA A 168 2.34 -8.41 16.88
C ALA A 168 2.01 -9.56 17.84
N MET A 169 2.83 -10.63 17.85
CA MET A 169 2.64 -11.80 18.72
C MET A 169 2.93 -11.50 20.19
N LYS A 170 3.61 -10.39 20.49
CA LYS A 170 3.88 -9.92 21.86
C LYS A 170 2.90 -8.85 22.33
N LEU A 171 2.00 -8.38 21.48
CA LEU A 171 0.97 -7.41 21.88
C LEU A 171 0.14 -7.86 23.09
N PRO A 172 -0.21 -9.14 23.27
CA PRO A 172 -0.96 -9.59 24.43
C PRO A 172 -0.26 -9.38 25.79
N GLU A 173 1.06 -9.18 25.79
CA GLU A 173 1.82 -8.84 27.00
C GLU A 173 1.63 -7.37 27.43
N TYR A 174 1.12 -6.53 26.52
CA TYR A 174 1.09 -5.08 26.68
C TYR A 174 -0.30 -4.46 26.60
N LEU A 175 -1.29 -5.23 26.14
CA LEU A 175 -2.66 -4.80 25.93
C LEU A 175 -3.58 -5.57 26.86
N ASP A 176 -4.60 -4.89 27.36
CA ASP A 176 -5.60 -5.51 28.22
C ASP A 176 -6.50 -6.46 27.40
N LYS A 177 -6.91 -7.55 28.05
CA LYS A 177 -7.87 -8.50 27.49
C LYS A 177 -9.26 -7.89 27.40
N ASP A 178 -10.07 -8.45 26.52
CA ASP A 178 -11.49 -8.10 26.38
C ASP A 178 -11.77 -6.62 26.08
N GLN A 179 -10.85 -5.90 25.42
CA GLN A 179 -10.99 -4.46 25.15
C GLN A 179 -11.47 -4.14 23.74
N TYR A 180 -11.07 -4.93 22.74
CA TYR A 180 -11.19 -4.51 21.34
C TYR A 180 -12.47 -5.04 20.69
N THR A 181 -13.23 -4.15 20.07
CA THR A 181 -14.40 -4.51 19.25
C THR A 181 -14.00 -5.05 17.88
N ARG A 182 -12.81 -4.66 17.40
CA ARG A 182 -12.28 -5.07 16.11
C ARG A 182 -10.76 -5.12 16.14
N ILE A 183 -10.19 -6.20 15.61
CA ILE A 183 -8.75 -6.34 15.39
C ILE A 183 -8.55 -6.65 13.90
N GLU A 184 -7.63 -5.94 13.24
CA GLU A 184 -7.27 -6.18 11.85
C GLU A 184 -5.78 -6.51 11.77
N VAL A 185 -5.44 -7.70 11.26
CA VAL A 185 -4.10 -8.30 11.42
C VAL A 185 -3.27 -8.37 10.14
N SER A 186 -3.64 -7.63 9.09
CA SER A 186 -2.98 -7.68 7.78
C SER A 186 -2.70 -9.14 7.34
N ASN A 187 -1.52 -9.45 6.84
CA ASN A 187 -1.12 -10.75 6.28
C ASN A 187 -0.41 -11.70 7.27
N ILE A 188 -0.41 -11.42 8.58
CA ILE A 188 0.38 -12.23 9.53
C ILE A 188 -0.13 -13.66 9.69
N SER A 189 -1.36 -13.93 9.25
CA SER A 189 -1.99 -15.25 9.33
C SER A 189 -1.55 -16.21 8.22
N ASP A 190 -0.89 -15.75 7.15
CA ASP A 190 -0.31 -16.67 6.15
C ASP A 190 0.75 -17.58 6.80
N VAL A 191 0.93 -18.80 6.26
CA VAL A 191 1.82 -19.81 6.85
C VAL A 191 3.29 -19.35 6.87
N GLY A 192 3.69 -18.51 5.92
CA GLY A 192 5.02 -17.91 5.86
C GLY A 192 5.31 -16.85 6.94
N TYR A 193 4.34 -16.50 7.78
CA TYR A 193 4.49 -15.57 8.90
C TYR A 193 4.19 -16.26 10.23
N ALA A 194 3.16 -15.81 10.97
CA ALA A 194 2.78 -16.43 12.24
C ALA A 194 1.86 -17.64 12.03
N GLY A 195 1.07 -17.64 10.96
CA GLY A 195 0.07 -18.66 10.68
C GLY A 195 -1.22 -18.45 11.49
N ILE A 196 -2.36 -18.76 10.87
CA ILE A 196 -3.70 -18.47 11.42
C ILE A 196 -3.92 -18.98 12.85
N ARG A 197 -3.44 -20.19 13.19
CA ARG A 197 -3.61 -20.76 14.54
C ARG A 197 -2.94 -19.91 15.61
N ASN A 198 -1.71 -19.49 15.37
CA ASN A 198 -0.95 -18.67 16.32
C ASN A 198 -1.55 -17.28 16.41
N THR A 199 -1.90 -16.68 15.27
CA THR A 199 -2.54 -15.36 15.22
C THR A 199 -3.83 -15.32 16.02
N LEU A 200 -4.70 -16.33 15.85
CA LEU A 200 -5.94 -16.44 16.61
C LEU A 200 -5.66 -16.64 18.11
N ALA A 201 -4.77 -17.58 18.46
CA ALA A 201 -4.44 -17.87 19.85
C ALA A 201 -3.90 -16.63 20.60
N ALA A 202 -3.07 -15.82 19.93
CA ALA A 202 -2.49 -14.63 20.54
C ALA A 202 -3.49 -13.46 20.62
N LEU A 203 -4.26 -13.19 19.56
CA LEU A 203 -5.00 -11.93 19.45
C LEU A 203 -6.49 -12.04 19.76
N MET A 204 -7.10 -13.24 19.68
CA MET A 204 -8.50 -13.42 20.08
C MET A 204 -8.77 -13.02 21.54
N PRO A 205 -7.90 -13.30 22.53
CA PRO A 205 -8.14 -12.88 23.92
C PRO A 205 -8.20 -11.36 24.14
N LEU A 206 -7.76 -10.56 23.16
CA LEU A 206 -7.85 -9.11 23.21
C LEU A 206 -9.23 -8.60 22.74
N LEU A 207 -9.96 -9.40 21.95
CA LEU A 207 -11.33 -9.06 21.55
C LEU A 207 -12.26 -9.08 22.76
N GLN A 208 -13.22 -8.17 22.76
CA GLN A 208 -14.30 -8.16 23.74
C GLN A 208 -15.00 -9.53 23.80
N ASN A 209 -15.30 -9.95 25.03
CA ASN A 209 -16.03 -11.17 25.28
C ASN A 209 -17.39 -11.19 24.51
N PRO A 210 -17.78 -12.31 23.88
CA PRO A 210 -19.05 -12.42 23.15
C PRO A 210 -20.29 -12.10 23.99
N TRP A 211 -20.24 -12.28 25.32
CA TRP A 211 -21.33 -11.89 26.23
C TRP A 211 -21.53 -10.37 26.31
N ILE A 212 -20.46 -9.59 26.10
CA ILE A 212 -20.47 -8.12 26.09
C ILE A 212 -20.73 -7.61 24.66
N ASN A 213 -20.09 -8.22 23.67
CA ASN A 213 -20.19 -7.82 22.28
C ASN A 213 -20.09 -9.04 21.34
N PRO A 214 -21.24 -9.61 20.89
CA PRO A 214 -21.23 -10.74 19.98
C PRO A 214 -20.74 -10.39 18.57
N HIS A 215 -20.51 -9.11 18.27
CA HIS A 215 -20.00 -8.62 17.00
C HIS A 215 -18.49 -8.32 17.02
N ALA A 216 -17.79 -8.61 18.12
CA ALA A 216 -16.35 -8.45 18.20
C ALA A 216 -15.66 -9.31 17.13
N THR A 217 -14.86 -8.69 16.24
CA THR A 217 -14.38 -9.36 15.01
C THR A 217 -12.87 -9.21 14.84
N LEU A 218 -12.21 -10.32 14.47
CA LEU A 218 -10.84 -10.31 13.94
C LEU A 218 -10.88 -10.46 12.42
N ILE A 219 -10.20 -9.57 11.71
CA ILE A 219 -10.11 -9.57 10.24
C ILE A 219 -8.66 -9.81 9.83
N SER A 220 -8.44 -10.80 8.98
CA SER A 220 -7.14 -11.11 8.39
C SER A 220 -7.19 -11.05 6.88
N LEU A 221 -6.07 -10.67 6.27
CA LEU A 221 -5.78 -10.88 4.86
C LEU A 221 -4.89 -12.12 4.74
N PHE A 222 -5.11 -12.94 3.71
CA PHE A 222 -4.18 -13.99 3.29
C PHE A 222 -3.64 -13.59 1.92
N LEU A 223 -2.36 -13.22 1.85
CA LEU A 223 -1.72 -12.85 0.59
C LEU A 223 -1.33 -14.08 -0.23
N ASN A 224 -0.96 -15.17 0.44
CA ASN A 224 -0.29 -16.31 -0.19
C ASN A 224 -1.10 -17.60 -0.11
N ALA A 225 -2.05 -17.73 0.83
CA ALA A 225 -2.77 -18.98 1.08
C ALA A 225 -3.32 -19.66 -0.19
N VAL A 226 -3.93 -18.91 -1.11
CA VAL A 226 -4.46 -19.49 -2.35
C VAL A 226 -3.34 -20.08 -3.20
N MET A 227 -2.24 -19.36 -3.38
CA MET A 227 -1.10 -19.82 -4.19
C MET A 227 -0.36 -20.97 -3.51
N GLU A 228 -0.32 -21.01 -2.18
CA GLU A 228 0.23 -22.13 -1.42
C GLU A 228 -0.58 -23.42 -1.67
N MET A 229 -1.92 -23.32 -1.69
CA MET A 229 -2.78 -24.47 -2.00
C MET A 229 -2.64 -24.92 -3.45
N VAL A 230 -2.57 -23.98 -4.40
CA VAL A 230 -2.31 -24.28 -5.83
C VAL A 230 -1.00 -25.05 -6.00
N HIS A 231 0.08 -24.62 -5.32
CA HIS A 231 1.37 -25.34 -5.36
C HIS A 231 1.25 -26.74 -4.76
N THR A 232 0.56 -26.86 -3.62
CA THR A 232 0.36 -28.15 -2.93
C THR A 232 -0.39 -29.14 -3.81
N ARG A 233 -1.43 -28.68 -4.51
CA ARG A 233 -2.23 -29.50 -5.46
C ARG A 233 -1.57 -29.69 -6.83
N ARG A 234 -0.41 -29.06 -7.09
CA ARG A 234 0.33 -29.05 -8.38
C ARG A 234 -0.49 -28.51 -9.56
N GLU A 235 -1.38 -27.55 -9.30
CA GLU A 235 -2.29 -26.96 -10.30
C GLU A 235 -1.82 -25.60 -10.86
N GLY A 236 -0.53 -25.26 -10.68
CA GLY A 236 0.05 -23.92 -10.94
C GLY A 236 -0.06 -23.35 -12.36
N ASN A 237 -0.51 -24.14 -13.33
CA ASN A 237 -0.59 -23.78 -14.76
C ASN A 237 -2.01 -23.83 -15.33
N SER A 238 -3.05 -23.70 -14.50
CA SER A 238 -4.43 -23.62 -15.00
C SER A 238 -4.62 -22.40 -15.92
N LEU A 239 -5.38 -22.61 -17.00
CA LEU A 239 -5.71 -21.56 -17.96
C LEU A 239 -6.50 -20.42 -17.26
N PRO A 240 -6.23 -19.14 -17.58
CA PRO A 240 -6.99 -18.03 -17.02
C PRO A 240 -8.49 -18.15 -17.34
N ASN A 241 -9.35 -17.75 -16.41
CA ASN A 241 -10.79 -17.62 -16.69
C ASN A 241 -11.01 -16.40 -17.60
N MET A 242 -10.88 -16.61 -18.91
CA MET A 242 -10.93 -15.58 -19.94
C MET A 242 -12.26 -14.82 -19.91
N ASP A 243 -13.38 -15.52 -19.78
CA ASP A 243 -14.72 -14.90 -19.77
C ASP A 243 -14.89 -13.91 -18.62
N ARG A 244 -14.31 -14.19 -17.45
CA ARG A 244 -14.30 -13.24 -16.34
C ARG A 244 -13.33 -12.10 -16.59
N LEU A 245 -12.11 -12.38 -17.05
CA LEU A 245 -11.10 -11.34 -17.27
C LEU A 245 -11.53 -10.32 -18.32
N LEU A 246 -12.16 -10.76 -19.41
CA LEU A 246 -12.64 -9.89 -20.48
C LEU A 246 -13.74 -8.92 -20.02
N LYS A 247 -14.39 -9.15 -18.87
CA LYS A 247 -15.34 -8.19 -18.26
C LYS A 247 -14.66 -7.01 -17.58
N TYR A 248 -13.42 -7.16 -17.15
CA TYR A 248 -12.70 -6.17 -16.33
C TYR A 248 -11.51 -5.53 -17.04
N LEU A 249 -10.91 -6.24 -18.00
CA LEU A 249 -9.80 -5.71 -18.78
C LEU A 249 -10.30 -4.73 -19.87
N PRO A 250 -9.48 -3.75 -20.26
CA PRO A 250 -9.78 -2.90 -21.42
C PRO A 250 -10.02 -3.80 -22.63
N SER A 251 -11.07 -3.53 -23.43
CA SER A 251 -11.48 -4.34 -24.58
C SER A 251 -10.26 -4.75 -25.42
N PRO A 252 -9.77 -6.00 -25.29
CA PRO A 252 -8.53 -6.37 -25.92
C PRO A 252 -8.75 -6.46 -27.43
N ASN A 253 -7.73 -6.14 -28.19
CA ASN A 253 -7.79 -6.40 -29.62
C ASN A 253 -7.69 -7.92 -29.82
N LEU A 254 -8.81 -8.57 -30.12
CA LEU A 254 -8.89 -10.03 -30.27
C LEU A 254 -7.88 -10.59 -31.27
N MET A 255 -7.51 -9.84 -32.31
CA MET A 255 -6.46 -10.26 -33.25
C MET A 255 -5.05 -10.26 -32.63
N LYS A 256 -4.81 -9.42 -31.62
CA LYS A 256 -3.54 -9.35 -30.90
C LYS A 256 -3.40 -10.40 -29.80
N LEU A 257 -4.50 -11.03 -29.39
CA LEU A 257 -4.45 -12.14 -28.43
C LEU A 257 -3.75 -13.39 -28.99
N VAL A 258 -3.64 -13.50 -30.31
CA VAL A 258 -2.86 -14.55 -31.00
C VAL A 258 -1.35 -14.33 -30.81
N GLN A 259 -0.92 -13.11 -30.48
CA GLN A 259 0.48 -12.80 -30.22
C GLN A 259 0.77 -12.95 -28.72
N GLU A 260 1.58 -13.94 -28.36
CA GLU A 260 1.92 -14.24 -26.95
C GLU A 260 2.53 -13.03 -26.22
N ASN A 261 3.30 -12.21 -26.92
CA ASN A 261 3.99 -11.04 -26.36
C ASN A 261 3.20 -9.73 -26.49
N SER A 262 1.90 -9.78 -26.86
CA SER A 262 1.09 -8.57 -26.91
C SER A 262 0.81 -8.03 -25.49
N ALA A 263 0.62 -6.71 -25.37
CA ALA A 263 0.28 -6.10 -24.08
C ALA A 263 -1.04 -6.66 -23.51
N ASP A 264 -2.00 -6.99 -24.38
CA ASP A 264 -3.29 -7.55 -23.98
C ASP A 264 -3.10 -8.97 -23.41
N THR A 265 -2.29 -9.80 -24.08
CA THR A 265 -1.94 -11.15 -23.61
C THR A 265 -1.22 -11.11 -22.27
N LEU A 266 -0.23 -10.23 -22.12
CA LEU A 266 0.50 -10.08 -20.85
C LEU A 266 -0.39 -9.61 -19.69
N ARG A 267 -1.32 -8.66 -19.95
CA ARG A 267 -2.29 -8.22 -18.92
C ARG A 267 -3.20 -9.37 -18.48
N LEU A 268 -3.66 -10.20 -19.42
CA LEU A 268 -4.48 -11.38 -19.11
C LEU A 268 -3.72 -12.36 -18.22
N TRP A 269 -2.47 -12.66 -18.58
CA TRP A 269 -1.62 -13.56 -17.81
C TRP A 269 -1.33 -13.02 -16.41
N ASP A 270 -1.05 -11.73 -16.26
CA ASP A 270 -0.81 -11.12 -14.94
C ASP A 270 -2.07 -11.09 -14.07
N ALA A 271 -3.24 -10.86 -14.67
CA ALA A 271 -4.51 -10.77 -13.96
C ALA A 271 -5.14 -12.13 -13.65
N ARG A 272 -4.59 -13.24 -14.16
CA ARG A 272 -5.21 -14.58 -14.08
C ARG A 272 -5.60 -15.00 -12.67
N THR A 273 -4.78 -14.66 -11.68
CA THR A 273 -4.99 -15.04 -10.29
C THR A 273 -6.15 -14.26 -9.64
N LEU A 274 -6.51 -13.10 -10.19
CA LEU A 274 -7.61 -12.27 -9.67
C LEU A 274 -9.00 -12.84 -9.93
N VAL A 275 -9.12 -13.73 -10.93
CA VAL A 275 -10.40 -14.38 -11.29
C VAL A 275 -10.45 -15.86 -10.95
N MET A 276 -9.39 -16.36 -10.31
CA MET A 276 -9.29 -17.74 -9.90
C MET A 276 -10.36 -18.05 -8.87
N ASP A 277 -10.96 -19.23 -9.00
CA ASP A 277 -11.88 -19.75 -7.99
C ASP A 277 -11.06 -20.24 -6.79
N ALA A 278 -10.81 -19.32 -5.86
CA ALA A 278 -10.04 -19.60 -4.66
C ALA A 278 -10.73 -20.65 -3.77
N GLU A 279 -12.06 -20.65 -3.70
CA GLU A 279 -12.83 -21.52 -2.81
C GLU A 279 -12.61 -23.00 -3.12
N ARG A 280 -12.52 -23.35 -4.41
CA ARG A 280 -12.23 -24.73 -4.85
C ARG A 280 -10.96 -25.31 -4.21
N TYR A 281 -9.98 -24.48 -3.89
CA TYR A 281 -8.72 -24.93 -3.28
C TYR A 281 -8.82 -25.20 -1.77
N PHE A 282 -9.90 -24.76 -1.13
CA PHE A 282 -10.16 -24.94 0.30
C PHE A 282 -11.39 -25.80 0.59
N GLN A 283 -12.07 -26.32 -0.45
CA GLN A 283 -13.07 -27.37 -0.31
C GLN A 283 -12.36 -28.72 -0.15
N GLU A 284 -12.77 -29.47 0.88
CA GLU A 284 -12.40 -30.87 1.15
C GLU A 284 -13.24 -31.84 0.30
#